data_AF-A0A830DZ47-F1
#
_entry.id   AF-A0A830DZ47-F1
#
_cell.length_a   1.000
_cell.length_b   1.000
_cell.length_c   1.000
_cell.angle_alpha   90.00
_cell.angle_beta   90.00
_cell.angle_gamma   90.00
#
_symmetry.space_group_name_H-M   'P 1'
#
loop_
_entity.id
_entity.type
_entity.pdbx_description
1 polymer ?
#
loop_
_entity_poly.entity_id
_entity_poly.type
_entity_poly.pdbx_seq_one_letter_code
_entity_poly.pdbx_strand_id
1 'polypeptide(L)'
;MESIILSIAIFIGVLLGTGVGTFSGSSISAGVGASSGSSISAGVGASSGSSTSVGVGTFGGSSTSVGVGTFGGSSTSVGVGTFSGSRTSPDVDAGSGSSTSPDVDAGSGSSISAGVGTRIGTGISTTMNARVAVLITAAILSAPVTAIALLEARR
;
A
#
# COMPACT_ATOMS: atom_id res chain seq x y z
N MET A 1 -37.49 -20.95 12.05
CA MET A 1 -36.60 -21.27 10.92
C MET A 1 -36.39 -20.00 10.16
N GLU A 2 -35.29 -19.33 10.46
CA GLU A 2 -34.86 -18.09 9.82
C GLU A 2 -34.72 -18.38 8.32
N SER A 3 -35.63 -17.82 7.53
CA SER A 3 -35.45 -17.76 6.09
C SER A 3 -34.29 -16.81 5.85
N ILE A 4 -33.08 -17.38 5.80
CA ILE A 4 -31.90 -16.76 5.21
C ILE A 4 -32.31 -16.46 3.78
N ILE A 5 -32.82 -15.24 3.57
CA ILE A 5 -32.96 -14.65 2.26
C ILE A 5 -31.51 -14.44 1.81
N LEU A 6 -30.94 -15.51 1.25
CA LEU A 6 -29.66 -15.52 0.56
C LEU A 6 -29.89 -14.76 -0.75
N SER A 7 -30.03 -13.45 -0.64
CA SER A 7 -30.34 -12.51 -1.71
C SER A 7 -29.16 -12.41 -2.66
N ILE A 8 -28.95 -13.38 -3.54
CA ILE A 8 -28.17 -13.15 -4.76
C ILE A 8 -28.98 -12.16 -5.60
N ALA A 9 -28.82 -10.88 -5.27
CA ALA A 9 -29.44 -9.78 -5.96
C ALA A 9 -28.42 -9.22 -6.93
N ILE A 10 -28.61 -9.49 -8.23
CA ILE A 10 -27.93 -8.74 -9.28
C ILE A 10 -28.66 -7.40 -9.36
N PHE A 11 -27.96 -6.34 -8.97
CA PHE A 11 -28.54 -5.02 -8.96
C PHE A 11 -27.79 -4.10 -9.93
N ILE A 12 -28.56 -3.43 -10.79
CA ILE A 12 -28.09 -2.43 -11.75
C ILE A 12 -28.66 -1.07 -11.30
N GLY A 13 -27.85 -0.21 -10.68
CA GLY A 13 -28.32 1.10 -10.18
C GLY A 13 -27.56 1.65 -8.96
N VAL A 14 -28.30 2.24 -8.00
CA VAL A 14 -27.80 2.62 -6.65
C VAL A 14 -28.25 1.63 -5.54
N LEU A 15 -27.32 0.92 -4.88
CA LEU A 15 -27.62 -0.01 -3.78
C LEU A 15 -27.11 0.49 -2.43
N LEU A 16 -27.93 0.31 -1.38
CA LEU A 16 -27.60 0.49 0.03
C LEU A 16 -28.02 -0.76 0.81
N GLY A 17 -27.09 -1.48 1.44
CA GLY A 17 -27.48 -2.61 2.29
C GLY A 17 -26.36 -3.53 2.74
N THR A 18 -26.74 -4.57 3.49
CA THR A 18 -25.82 -5.63 3.92
C THR A 18 -26.19 -6.94 3.24
N GLY A 19 -25.20 -7.73 2.82
CA GLY A 19 -25.48 -9.04 2.27
C GLY A 19 -24.38 -9.63 1.42
N VAL A 20 -24.76 -10.67 0.67
CA VAL A 20 -23.88 -11.35 -0.27
C VAL A 20 -24.41 -11.14 -1.69
N GLY A 21 -23.62 -10.60 -2.62
CA GLY A 21 -24.13 -10.33 -3.96
C GLY A 21 -23.15 -9.74 -4.96
N THR A 22 -23.67 -9.50 -6.16
CA THR A 22 -22.94 -8.87 -7.26
C THR A 22 -23.65 -7.61 -7.73
N PHE A 23 -22.92 -6.51 -7.88
CA PHE A 23 -23.49 -5.18 -8.10
C PHE A 23 -22.81 -4.50 -9.28
N SER A 24 -23.60 -3.87 -10.15
CA SER A 24 -23.10 -2.99 -11.21
C SER A 24 -23.73 -1.60 -11.07
N GLY A 25 -22.89 -0.57 -11.04
CA GLY A 25 -23.31 0.82 -10.86
C GLY A 25 -22.69 1.45 -9.62
N SER A 26 -23.51 2.17 -8.84
CA SER A 26 -23.09 2.81 -7.59
C SER A 26 -23.57 1.99 -6.40
N SER A 27 -22.69 1.65 -5.46
CA SER A 27 -23.09 0.83 -4.30
C SER A 27 -22.42 1.26 -3.01
N ILE A 28 -23.16 1.16 -1.90
CA ILE A 28 -22.64 1.25 -0.54
C ILE A 28 -23.12 0.01 0.20
N SER A 29 -22.20 -0.89 0.56
CA SER A 29 -22.60 -2.17 1.14
C SER A 29 -21.64 -2.72 2.19
N ALA A 30 -22.14 -3.60 3.06
CA ALA A 30 -21.29 -4.41 3.93
C ALA A 30 -21.58 -5.90 3.74
N GLY A 31 -20.54 -6.73 3.70
CA GLY A 31 -20.67 -8.17 3.54
C GLY A 31 -19.70 -8.73 2.51
N VAL A 32 -20.16 -9.70 1.73
CA VAL A 32 -19.31 -10.44 0.79
C VAL A 32 -19.79 -10.23 -0.65
N GLY A 33 -18.97 -9.73 -1.56
CA GLY A 33 -19.50 -9.50 -2.90
C GLY A 33 -18.53 -9.01 -3.95
N ALA A 34 -19.06 -8.84 -5.16
CA ALA A 34 -18.34 -8.24 -6.27
C ALA A 34 -19.06 -6.97 -6.75
N SER A 35 -18.33 -5.87 -6.94
CA SER A 35 -18.88 -4.63 -7.49
C SER A 35 -18.15 -4.19 -8.77
N SER A 36 -18.92 -3.61 -9.70
CA SER A 36 -18.39 -2.97 -10.90
C SER A 36 -18.94 -1.55 -10.99
N GLY A 37 -18.07 -0.55 -11.09
CA GLY A 37 -18.44 0.87 -11.10
C GLY A 37 -17.90 1.62 -9.89
N SER A 38 -18.75 2.40 -9.22
CA SER A 38 -18.38 3.18 -8.05
C SER A 38 -18.87 2.47 -6.79
N SER A 39 -17.99 2.10 -5.87
CA SER A 39 -18.40 1.36 -4.67
C SER A 39 -17.73 1.82 -3.39
N ILE A 40 -18.49 1.80 -2.30
CA ILE A 40 -17.99 1.91 -0.93
C ILE A 40 -18.37 0.61 -0.23
N SER A 41 -17.42 -0.14 0.30
CA SER A 41 -17.72 -1.42 0.92
C SER A 41 -16.93 -1.75 2.19
N ALA A 42 -17.53 -2.54 3.06
CA ALA A 42 -16.84 -3.16 4.19
C ALA A 42 -17.04 -4.68 4.17
N GLY A 43 -15.96 -5.45 4.23
CA GLY A 43 -16.01 -6.90 4.26
C GLY A 43 -15.08 -7.55 3.24
N VAL A 44 -15.55 -8.60 2.57
CA VAL A 44 -14.72 -9.42 1.67
C VAL A 44 -15.22 -9.29 0.25
N GLY A 45 -14.38 -8.95 -0.72
CA GLY A 45 -14.91 -8.82 -2.07
C GLY A 45 -13.95 -8.48 -3.18
N ALA A 46 -14.51 -8.40 -4.37
CA ALA A 46 -13.83 -7.90 -5.54
C ALA A 46 -14.49 -6.60 -6.00
N SER A 47 -13.71 -5.63 -6.47
CA SER A 47 -14.30 -4.44 -7.09
C SER A 47 -13.49 -3.99 -8.30
N SER A 48 -14.21 -3.53 -9.32
CA SER A 48 -13.63 -2.97 -10.53
C SER A 48 -14.18 -1.56 -10.77
N GLY A 49 -13.30 -0.61 -11.09
CA GLY A 49 -13.64 0.80 -11.26
C GLY A 49 -13.11 1.66 -10.12
N SER A 50 -13.98 2.49 -9.52
CA SER A 50 -13.64 3.38 -8.41
C SER A 50 -14.15 2.78 -7.11
N SER A 51 -13.26 2.45 -6.19
CA SER A 51 -13.63 1.77 -4.95
C SER A 51 -13.04 2.42 -3.70
N THR A 52 -13.81 2.41 -2.63
CA THR A 52 -13.32 2.67 -1.26
C THR A 52 -13.73 1.49 -0.39
N SER A 53 -12.77 0.81 0.22
CA SER A 53 -13.05 -0.45 0.91
C SER A 53 -12.33 -0.62 2.24
N VAL A 54 -12.96 -1.36 3.15
CA VAL A 54 -12.30 -1.85 4.36
C VAL A 54 -12.49 -3.36 4.44
N GLY A 55 -11.40 -4.12 4.54
CA GLY A 55 -11.42 -5.57 4.70
C GLY A 55 -10.50 -6.30 3.73
N VAL A 56 -10.99 -7.39 3.14
CA VAL A 56 -10.16 -8.29 2.33
C VAL A 56 -10.65 -8.32 0.89
N GLY A 57 -9.76 -8.17 -0.10
CA GLY A 57 -10.27 -8.22 -1.46
C GLY A 57 -9.32 -8.04 -2.63
N THR A 58 -9.93 -7.95 -3.81
CA THR A 58 -9.28 -7.69 -5.09
C THR A 58 -9.87 -6.43 -5.70
N PHE A 59 -9.03 -5.44 -5.98
CA PHE A 59 -9.43 -4.11 -6.39
C PHE A 59 -8.75 -3.76 -7.71
N GLY A 60 -9.53 -3.50 -8.75
CA GLY A 60 -9.04 -3.07 -10.06
C GLY A 60 -9.51 -1.66 -10.40
N GLY A 61 -8.62 -0.81 -10.90
CA GLY A 61 -8.89 0.57 -11.27
C GLY A 61 -8.33 1.56 -10.26
N SER A 62 -9.18 2.47 -9.78
CA SER A 62 -8.83 3.46 -8.77
C SER A 62 -9.38 3.01 -7.41
N SER A 63 -8.49 2.69 -6.48
CA SER A 63 -8.92 2.15 -5.17
C SER A 63 -8.34 2.92 -4.00
N THR A 64 -9.15 3.05 -2.95
CA THR A 64 -8.70 3.44 -1.61
C THR A 64 -9.12 2.35 -0.65
N SER A 65 -8.19 1.75 0.08
CA SER A 65 -8.52 0.57 0.88
C SER A 65 -7.79 0.52 2.21
N VAL A 66 -8.36 -0.20 3.16
CA VAL A 66 -7.68 -0.59 4.40
C VAL A 66 -7.89 -2.09 4.61
N GLY A 67 -6.81 -2.84 4.75
CA GLY A 67 -6.84 -4.26 5.05
C GLY A 67 -5.91 -5.08 4.15
N VAL A 68 -6.39 -6.24 3.69
CA VAL A 68 -5.56 -7.22 2.97
C VAL A 68 -6.05 -7.35 1.55
N GLY A 69 -5.18 -7.26 0.55
CA GLY A 69 -5.71 -7.39 -0.80
C GLY A 69 -4.73 -7.43 -1.95
N THR A 70 -5.34 -7.47 -3.12
CA THR A 70 -4.67 -7.45 -4.41
C THR A 70 -5.18 -6.23 -5.18
N PHE A 71 -4.27 -5.39 -5.65
CA PHE A 71 -4.58 -4.07 -6.17
C PHE A 71 -3.98 -3.89 -7.55
N GLY A 72 -4.83 -3.59 -8.53
CA GLY A 72 -4.44 -3.30 -9.91
C GLY A 72 -4.84 -1.88 -10.29
N GLY A 73 -3.92 -1.10 -10.84
CA GLY A 73 -4.14 0.28 -11.26
C GLY A 73 -3.57 1.30 -10.28
N SER A 74 -4.37 2.31 -9.92
CA SER A 74 -3.97 3.40 -9.01
C SER A 74 -4.58 3.15 -7.64
N SER A 75 -3.75 3.01 -6.62
CA SER A 75 -4.22 2.58 -5.30
C SER A 75 -3.63 3.39 -4.15
N THR A 76 -4.46 3.61 -3.13
CA THR A 76 -4.07 4.12 -1.82
C THR A 76 -4.61 3.17 -0.77
N SER A 77 -3.78 2.24 -0.33
CA SER A 77 -4.06 1.19 0.66
C SER A 77 -3.55 1.54 2.07
N VAL A 78 -3.93 0.76 3.07
CA VAL A 78 -3.15 0.58 4.31
C VAL A 78 -3.30 -0.88 4.69
N GLY A 79 -2.21 -1.61 4.80
CA GLY A 79 -2.19 -3.01 5.25
C GLY A 79 -1.20 -3.88 4.50
N VAL A 80 -1.69 -5.00 3.95
CA VAL A 80 -0.86 -6.06 3.39
C VAL A 80 -1.40 -6.48 2.03
N GLY A 81 -0.57 -6.51 0.99
CA GLY A 81 -1.09 -6.92 -0.29
C GLY A 81 -0.11 -7.14 -1.41
N THR A 82 -0.70 -7.39 -2.58
CA THR A 82 0.05 -7.40 -3.83
C THR A 82 -0.43 -6.29 -4.75
N PHE A 83 0.51 -5.55 -5.32
CA PHE A 83 0.21 -4.36 -6.11
C PHE A 83 0.74 -4.47 -7.53
N SER A 84 -0.05 -4.00 -8.49
CA SER A 84 0.35 -3.81 -9.88
C SER A 84 -0.12 -2.45 -10.35
N GLY A 85 0.81 -1.52 -10.57
CA GLY A 85 0.52 -0.15 -11.01
C GLY A 85 1.11 0.91 -10.08
N SER A 86 0.32 1.94 -9.78
CA SER A 86 0.76 3.10 -8.98
C SER A 86 0.19 3.00 -7.57
N ARG A 87 1.05 3.08 -6.55
CA ARG A 87 0.64 3.04 -5.12
C ARG A 87 1.27 4.14 -4.28
N THR A 88 0.56 4.58 -3.25
CA THR A 88 1.02 5.61 -2.30
C THR A 88 0.54 5.33 -0.87
N SER A 89 1.16 4.40 -0.15
CA SER A 89 0.63 3.90 1.12
C SER A 89 1.61 3.14 2.01
N PRO A 90 1.58 3.29 3.36
CA PRO A 90 2.44 2.55 4.28
C PRO A 90 1.94 1.10 4.42
N ASP A 91 2.63 0.17 3.79
CA ASP A 91 2.17 -1.21 3.60
C ASP A 91 3.29 -2.26 3.72
N VAL A 92 2.88 -3.53 3.84
CA VAL A 92 3.77 -4.70 3.72
C VAL A 92 3.38 -5.50 2.48
N ASP A 93 4.16 -5.36 1.41
CA ASP A 93 3.67 -5.72 0.08
C ASP A 93 4.66 -6.43 -0.82
N ALA A 94 4.13 -7.03 -1.88
CA ALA A 94 4.91 -7.36 -3.06
C ALA A 94 4.26 -6.78 -4.33
N GLY A 95 5.03 -6.44 -5.36
CA GLY A 95 4.39 -5.92 -6.55
C GLY A 95 5.28 -5.40 -7.66
N SER A 96 4.63 -4.85 -8.68
CA SER A 96 5.28 -4.17 -9.79
C SER A 96 4.67 -2.80 -10.04
N GLY A 97 5.52 -1.84 -10.43
CA GLY A 97 5.09 -0.50 -10.85
C GLY A 97 5.73 0.62 -10.06
N SER A 98 4.98 1.69 -9.83
CA SER A 98 5.46 2.93 -9.20
C SER A 98 4.93 3.02 -7.78
N SER A 99 5.81 3.28 -6.81
CA SER A 99 5.39 3.41 -5.40
C SER A 99 6.11 4.54 -4.68
N THR A 100 5.39 5.20 -3.78
CA THR A 100 5.96 6.20 -2.87
C THR A 100 5.45 5.91 -1.47
N SER A 101 6.26 5.28 -0.60
CA SER A 101 5.89 5.05 0.80
C SER A 101 6.95 4.41 1.72
N PRO A 102 6.80 4.53 3.05
CA PRO A 102 7.61 3.83 4.04
C PRO A 102 7.10 2.38 4.24
N ASP A 103 7.65 1.42 3.48
CA ASP A 103 7.08 0.06 3.37
C ASP A 103 8.07 -1.05 3.66
N VAL A 104 7.54 -2.23 3.99
CA VAL A 104 8.32 -3.47 3.83
C VAL A 104 7.91 -4.13 2.53
N ASP A 105 8.76 -4.10 1.50
CA ASP A 105 8.31 -4.58 0.18
C ASP A 105 9.32 -5.32 -0.70
N ALA A 106 8.80 -6.12 -1.64
CA ALA A 106 9.59 -6.81 -2.64
C ALA A 106 8.97 -6.65 -4.03
N GLY A 107 9.75 -6.29 -5.05
CA GLY A 107 9.13 -6.03 -6.34
C GLY A 107 10.01 -5.49 -7.44
N SER A 108 9.36 -4.97 -8.48
CA SER A 108 10.01 -4.33 -9.62
C SER A 108 9.39 -2.98 -9.96
N GLY A 109 10.18 -2.09 -10.57
CA GLY A 109 9.74 -0.78 -11.03
C GLY A 109 10.36 0.39 -10.27
N SER A 110 9.62 1.50 -10.19
CA SER A 110 10.09 2.79 -9.67
C SER A 110 9.64 2.99 -8.23
N SER A 111 10.54 3.48 -7.37
CA SER A 111 10.23 3.60 -5.95
C SER A 111 10.84 4.81 -5.26
N ILE A 112 10.08 5.37 -4.32
CA ILE A 112 10.58 6.30 -3.31
C ILE A 112 10.15 5.73 -1.96
N SER A 113 11.10 5.27 -1.15
CA SER A 113 10.78 4.60 0.11
C SER A 113 11.74 4.92 1.25
N ALA A 114 11.17 5.01 2.46
CA ALA A 114 11.92 5.04 3.72
C ALA A 114 11.95 3.67 4.42
N GLY A 115 11.34 2.63 3.82
CA GLY A 115 11.22 1.33 4.45
C GLY A 115 12.30 0.34 4.02
N VAL A 116 12.01 -0.95 4.16
CA VAL A 116 12.96 -2.06 3.94
C VAL A 116 12.45 -2.94 2.82
N GLY A 117 13.20 -3.07 1.72
CA GLY A 117 12.71 -3.89 0.62
C GLY A 117 13.75 -4.30 -0.40
N THR A 118 13.38 -5.26 -1.25
CA THR A 118 14.18 -5.74 -2.38
C THR A 118 13.51 -5.30 -3.68
N ARG A 119 14.18 -4.46 -4.46
CA ARG A 119 13.61 -3.92 -5.70
C ARG A 119 14.51 -4.13 -6.90
N ILE A 120 13.90 -4.60 -7.99
CA ILE A 120 14.50 -4.61 -9.32
C ILE A 120 13.95 -3.41 -10.10
N GLY A 121 14.73 -2.34 -10.16
CA GLY A 121 14.34 -1.12 -10.89
C GLY A 121 15.04 0.11 -10.33
N THR A 122 14.42 1.27 -10.50
CA THR A 122 14.92 2.55 -10.02
C THR A 122 14.34 2.86 -8.64
N GLY A 123 15.18 3.28 -7.70
CA GLY A 123 14.74 3.51 -6.33
C GLY A 123 15.48 4.65 -5.65
N ILE A 124 14.73 5.45 -4.91
CA ILE A 124 15.26 6.42 -3.95
C ILE A 124 14.97 5.87 -2.55
N SER A 125 16.02 5.40 -1.86
CA SER A 125 15.95 5.02 -0.45
C SER A 125 16.36 6.20 0.43
N THR A 126 15.39 6.82 1.10
CA THR A 126 15.66 7.98 1.97
C THR A 126 16.35 7.57 3.28
N THR A 127 16.13 6.33 3.74
CA THR A 127 16.79 5.77 4.94
C THR A 127 18.29 5.54 4.72
N MET A 128 18.69 5.05 3.55
CA MET A 128 20.11 4.92 3.23
C MET A 128 20.78 6.29 3.06
N ASN A 129 20.13 7.23 2.39
CA ASN A 129 20.69 8.58 2.22
C ASN A 129 20.88 9.30 3.56
N ALA A 130 19.94 9.17 4.51
CA ALA A 130 20.09 9.74 5.85
C ALA A 130 21.24 9.07 6.63
N ARG A 131 21.37 7.74 6.61
CA ARG A 131 22.46 7.03 7.31
C ARG A 131 23.84 7.34 6.73
N VAL A 132 23.95 7.37 5.41
CA VAL A 132 25.20 7.71 4.72
C VAL A 132 25.59 9.17 5.02
N ALA A 133 24.64 10.10 4.98
CA ALA A 133 24.89 11.49 5.36
C ALA A 133 25.38 11.60 6.81
N VAL A 134 24.71 10.93 7.76
CA VAL A 134 25.11 10.92 9.18
C VAL A 134 26.52 10.36 9.39
N LEU A 135 26.86 9.25 8.73
CA LEU A 135 28.21 8.66 8.82
C LEU A 135 29.28 9.57 8.24
N ILE A 136 29.02 10.21 7.10
CA ILE A 136 29.95 11.18 6.49
C ILE A 136 30.14 12.39 7.43
N THR A 137 29.07 12.94 7.99
CA THR A 137 29.15 14.05 8.95
C THR A 137 29.93 13.65 10.20
N ALA A 138 29.68 12.46 10.77
CA ALA A 138 30.40 11.96 11.93
C ALA A 138 31.91 11.74 11.64
N ALA A 139 32.25 11.24 10.45
CA ALA A 139 33.64 11.06 10.02
C ALA A 139 34.39 12.40 9.89
N ILE A 140 33.74 13.42 9.30
CA ILE A 140 34.33 14.76 9.15
C ILE A 140 34.57 15.42 10.52
N LEU A 141 33.64 15.28 11.47
CA LEU A 141 33.78 15.87 12.81
C LEU A 141 34.77 15.12 13.72
N SER A 142 34.91 13.80 13.57
CA SER A 142 35.81 12.99 14.43
C SER A 142 37.28 13.01 13.98
N ALA A 143 37.56 13.26 12.69
CA ALA A 143 38.91 13.35 12.15
C ALA A 143 39.80 14.39 12.86
N PRO A 144 39.39 15.66 13.04
CA PRO A 144 40.24 16.66 13.72
C PRO A 144 40.42 16.37 15.22
N VAL A 145 39.38 15.87 15.90
CA VAL A 145 39.44 15.54 17.34
C VAL A 145 40.46 14.43 17.60
N THR A 146 40.46 13.40 16.74
CA THR A 146 41.41 12.28 16.85
C THR A 146 42.84 12.73 16.56
N ALA A 147 43.04 13.63 15.59
CA ALA A 147 44.35 14.17 15.25
C ALA A 147 44.95 15.02 16.39
N ILE A 148 44.13 15.83 17.06
CA ILE A 148 44.55 16.65 18.21
C ILE A 148 44.93 15.77 19.40
N ALA A 149 44.11 14.76 19.72
CA ALA A 149 44.39 13.83 20.82
C ALA A 149 45.71 13.05 20.61
N LEU A 150 46.00 12.64 19.36
CA LEU A 150 47.26 11.99 19.01
C LEU A 150 48.47 12.94 19.10
N LEU A 151 48.27 14.23 18.82
CA LEU A 151 49.33 15.24 18.94
C LEU A 151 49.66 15.54 20.41
N GLU A 152 48.65 15.61 21.28
CA GLU A 152 48.83 15.74 22.73
C GLU A 152 49.48 14.51 23.35
N ALA A 153 49.10 13.29 22.93
CA ALA A 153 49.71 12.06 23.43
C ALA A 153 51.19 11.88 23.02
N ARG A 154 51.65 12.62 22.01
CA ARG A 154 53.04 12.57 21.52
C ARG A 154 53.92 13.69 22.11
N ARG A 155 53.36 14.56 22.96
CA ARG A 155 54.08 15.63 23.66
C ARG A 155 54.44 15.21 25.08
#